data_AF-A0A7W1CCU1-F1
#
_entry.id   AF-A0A7W1CCU1-F1
#
_cell.length_a   1.000
_cell.length_b   1.000
_cell.length_c   1.000
_cell.angle_alpha   90.00
_cell.angle_beta   90.00
_cell.angle_gamma   90.00
#
_symmetry.space_group_name_H-M   'P 1'
#
loop_
_entity.id
_entity.type
_entity.pdbx_description
1 polymer ?
#
loop_
_entity_poly.entity_id
_entity_poly.type
_entity_poly.pdbx_seq_one_letter_code
_entity_poly.pdbx_strand_id
1 'polypeptide(L)'
;MSKILQITQAKPNPAGKDKAGNIPKPEQLLAEWVNIKNIGTEAVPFSTISLSHTLFDQNCRNTNRTEVYWTGGSDSLQPNKVIRIQTGNFKDKHLINPSDDIGNDWNSFANKDNFVLNNRCGDTITVAWT
;
A
#
# COMPACT_ATOMS: atom_id res chain seq x y z
N MET A 1 27.00 5.30 -3.68
CA MET A 1 25.63 5.34 -4.23
C MET A 1 24.78 4.35 -3.41
N SER A 2 23.49 4.62 -3.20
CA SER A 2 22.65 3.81 -2.31
C SER A 2 21.20 3.70 -2.80
N LYS A 3 20.58 2.53 -2.58
CA LYS A 3 19.16 2.26 -2.81
C LYS A 3 18.46 2.13 -1.48
N ILE A 4 17.70 3.15 -1.09
CA ILE A 4 17.03 3.20 0.20
C ILE A 4 15.57 3.58 -0.03
N LEU A 5 14.66 2.67 0.32
CA LEU A 5 13.23 2.94 0.31
C LEU A 5 12.73 3.11 1.74
N GLN A 6 11.77 4.01 1.90
CA GLN A 6 11.13 4.28 3.18
C GLN A 6 9.62 4.39 2.99
N ILE A 7 8.85 3.71 3.84
CA ILE A 7 7.43 4.01 4.03
C ILE A 7 7.36 5.34 4.78
N THR A 8 6.81 6.37 4.13
CA THR A 8 6.80 7.73 4.70
C THR A 8 5.43 8.12 5.26
N GLN A 9 4.37 7.57 4.69
CA GLN A 9 3.00 7.82 5.11
C GLN A 9 2.15 6.59 4.83
N ALA A 10 1.10 6.42 5.62
CA ALA A 10 0.03 5.47 5.34
C ALA A 10 -1.29 6.08 5.79
N LYS A 11 -2.35 5.78 5.05
CA LYS A 11 -3.73 6.08 5.43
C LYS A 11 -4.47 4.75 5.57
N PRO A 12 -4.59 4.20 6.78
CA PRO A 12 -5.37 2.99 7.00
C PRO A 12 -6.87 3.26 6.91
N ASN A 13 -7.70 2.21 6.73
CA ASN A 13 -9.13 2.38 6.90
C ASN A 13 -9.45 2.56 8.39
N PRO A 14 -10.22 3.59 8.77
CA PRO A 14 -10.75 3.66 10.12
C PRO A 14 -11.65 2.45 10.42
N ALA A 15 -11.43 1.82 11.57
CA ALA A 15 -12.20 0.65 11.99
C ALA A 15 -13.71 0.90 11.86
N GLY A 16 -14.42 -0.01 11.19
CA GLY A 16 -15.88 0.05 11.03
C GLY A 16 -16.37 0.80 9.79
N LYS A 17 -15.47 1.34 8.94
CA LYS A 17 -15.87 1.93 7.65
C LYS A 17 -16.07 0.88 6.54
N ASP A 18 -15.60 -0.35 6.68
CA ASP A 18 -15.57 -1.41 5.64
C ASP A 18 -16.90 -1.99 5.12
N LYS A 19 -18.04 -1.27 5.20
CA LYS A 19 -19.35 -1.97 5.13
C LYS A 19 -20.38 -1.33 4.20
N ALA A 20 -20.59 -1.97 3.06
CA ALA A 20 -21.92 -2.26 2.55
C ALA A 20 -22.14 -3.78 2.61
N GLY A 21 -22.91 -4.27 3.60
CA GLY A 21 -23.18 -5.70 3.73
C GLY A 21 -21.95 -6.59 3.97
N ASN A 22 -20.94 -6.10 4.71
CA ASN A 22 -19.63 -6.74 4.97
C ASN A 22 -18.66 -6.80 3.78
N ILE A 23 -18.93 -6.10 2.69
CA ILE A 23 -18.01 -5.96 1.56
C ILE A 23 -17.46 -4.52 1.55
N PRO A 24 -16.11 -4.34 1.52
CA PRO A 24 -15.52 -3.02 1.32
C PRO A 24 -15.95 -2.43 -0.01
N LYS A 25 -16.30 -1.14 -0.02
CA LYS A 25 -16.60 -0.47 -1.29
C LYS A 25 -15.31 -0.08 -2.03
N PRO A 26 -15.31 -0.04 -3.36
CA PRO A 26 -14.12 0.37 -4.12
C PRO A 26 -13.54 1.72 -3.69
N GLU A 27 -14.38 2.73 -3.44
CA GLU A 27 -13.93 4.05 -2.98
C GLU A 27 -13.28 4.03 -1.59
N GLN A 28 -13.58 3.01 -0.77
CA GLN A 28 -12.97 2.84 0.55
C GLN A 28 -11.57 2.25 0.41
N LEU A 29 -11.44 1.20 -0.39
CA LEU A 29 -10.13 0.58 -0.70
C LEU A 29 -9.19 1.57 -1.41
N LEU A 30 -9.74 2.52 -2.18
CA LEU A 30 -8.94 3.58 -2.81
C LEU A 30 -8.54 4.70 -1.84
N ALA A 31 -9.29 4.88 -0.76
CA ALA A 31 -8.95 5.81 0.32
C ALA A 31 -7.94 5.21 1.32
N GLU A 32 -7.55 3.94 1.12
CA GLU A 32 -6.54 3.23 1.88
C GLU A 32 -5.26 3.11 1.06
N TRP A 33 -4.15 3.62 1.60
CA TRP A 33 -2.91 3.65 0.82
C TRP A 33 -1.64 3.74 1.67
N VAL A 34 -0.52 3.37 1.05
CA VAL A 34 0.84 3.49 1.61
C VAL A 34 1.73 4.25 0.63
N ASN A 35 2.48 5.23 1.13
CA ASN A 35 3.47 5.97 0.36
C ASN A 35 4.87 5.41 0.61
N ILE A 36 5.56 5.02 -0.46
CA ILE A 36 6.98 4.66 -0.45
C ILE A 36 7.76 5.78 -1.11
N LYS A 37 8.79 6.27 -0.44
CA LYS A 37 9.74 7.24 -1.00
C LYS A 37 11.08 6.57 -1.22
N ASN A 38 11.68 6.82 -2.37
CA ASN A 38 13.10 6.56 -2.56
C ASN A 38 13.91 7.70 -1.94
N ILE A 39 14.54 7.44 -0.81
CA ILE A 39 15.42 8.40 -0.11
C ILE A 39 16.91 8.13 -0.41
N GLY A 40 17.21 7.16 -1.26
CA GLY A 40 18.54 6.88 -1.76
C GLY A 40 18.96 7.82 -2.89
N THR A 41 20.09 7.48 -3.51
CA THR A 41 20.68 8.26 -4.61
C THR A 41 20.54 7.58 -5.97
N GLU A 42 20.04 6.34 -6.01
CA GLU A 42 19.86 5.55 -7.23
C GLU A 42 18.37 5.24 -7.47
N ALA A 43 17.98 5.11 -8.74
CA ALA A 43 16.66 4.61 -9.09
C ALA A 43 16.48 3.14 -8.65
N VAL A 44 15.29 2.81 -8.16
CA VAL A 44 14.94 1.43 -7.78
C VAL A 44 13.85 0.93 -8.74
N PRO A 45 14.08 -0.12 -9.55
CA PRO A 45 13.05 -0.68 -10.42
C PRO A 45 11.84 -1.13 -9.60
N PHE A 46 10.62 -0.76 -10.02
CA PHE A 46 9.40 -1.16 -9.32
C PHE A 46 9.29 -2.68 -9.24
N SER A 47 9.75 -3.40 -10.26
CA SER A 47 9.76 -4.87 -10.33
C SER A 47 10.54 -5.54 -9.20
N THR A 48 11.43 -4.83 -8.51
CA THR A 48 12.14 -5.37 -7.34
C THR A 48 11.48 -4.99 -6.02
N ILE A 49 10.49 -4.10 -6.01
CA ILE A 49 9.81 -3.64 -4.80
C ILE A 49 8.58 -4.51 -4.53
N SER A 50 8.44 -4.92 -3.28
CA SER A 50 7.22 -5.57 -2.79
C SER A 50 6.75 -4.94 -1.48
N LEU A 51 5.43 -4.93 -1.30
CA LEU A 51 4.75 -4.52 -0.09
C LEU A 51 4.03 -5.71 0.52
N SER A 52 4.29 -5.92 1.80
CA SER A 52 3.67 -6.98 2.59
C SER A 52 3.11 -6.47 3.90
N HIS A 53 2.16 -7.21 4.45
CA HIS A 53 1.60 -6.96 5.78
C HIS A 53 1.79 -8.17 6.68
N THR A 54 1.97 -7.93 7.98
CA THR A 54 2.09 -8.99 8.98
C THR A 54 0.74 -9.67 9.25
N LEU A 55 0.76 -10.99 9.31
CA LEU A 55 -0.42 -11.80 9.65
C LEU A 55 -0.52 -12.02 11.16
N PHE A 56 -1.74 -11.95 11.67
CA PHE A 56 -2.07 -12.20 13.06
C PHE A 56 -3.00 -13.41 13.19
N ASP A 57 -2.92 -14.12 14.32
CA ASP A 57 -3.87 -15.18 14.65
C ASP A 57 -5.22 -14.63 15.17
N GLN A 58 -6.15 -15.53 15.52
CA GLN A 58 -7.49 -15.17 16.01
C GLN A 58 -7.47 -14.34 17.32
N ASN A 59 -6.35 -14.35 18.05
CA ASN A 59 -6.13 -13.63 19.30
C ASN A 59 -5.24 -12.39 19.11
N CYS A 60 -5.06 -11.94 17.86
CA CYS A 60 -4.18 -10.83 17.50
C CYS A 60 -2.71 -11.00 17.91
N ARG A 61 -2.21 -12.24 17.91
CA ARG A 61 -0.79 -12.52 18.11
C ARG A 61 -0.09 -12.55 16.75
N ASN A 62 1.06 -11.87 16.66
CA ASN A 62 1.88 -11.88 15.45
C ASN A 62 2.32 -13.32 15.13
N THR A 63 2.08 -13.76 13.90
CA THR A 63 2.43 -15.11 13.43
C THR A 63 3.86 -15.22 12.89
N ASN A 64 4.61 -14.11 12.87
CA ASN A 64 5.88 -13.93 12.17
C ASN A 64 5.83 -14.22 10.67
N ARG A 65 4.63 -14.27 10.09
CA ARG A 65 4.41 -14.42 8.65
C ARG A 65 3.95 -13.10 8.07
N THR A 66 4.32 -12.87 6.82
CA THR A 66 3.83 -11.74 6.03
C THR A 66 3.15 -12.24 4.77
N GLU A 67 2.15 -11.50 4.30
CA GLU A 67 1.55 -11.71 2.98
C GLU A 67 1.89 -10.53 2.09
N VAL A 68 2.42 -10.80 0.90
CA VAL A 68 2.64 -9.78 -0.13
C VAL A 68 1.29 -9.40 -0.73
N TYR A 69 0.95 -8.12 -0.71
CA TYR A 69 -0.27 -7.61 -1.34
C TYR A 69 0.01 -6.73 -2.56
N TRP A 70 1.26 -6.32 -2.78
CA TRP A 70 1.63 -5.55 -3.94
C TRP A 70 3.07 -5.86 -4.39
N THR A 71 3.26 -5.92 -5.70
CA THR A 71 4.56 -5.99 -6.36
C THR A 71 4.58 -4.96 -7.48
N GLY A 72 5.70 -4.27 -7.68
CA GLY A 72 5.76 -3.21 -8.67
C GLY A 72 5.87 -3.69 -10.13
N GLY A 73 5.70 -2.74 -11.06
CA GLY A 73 5.70 -2.97 -12.51
C GLY A 73 7.06 -2.73 -13.19
N SER A 74 7.04 -2.37 -14.46
CA SER A 74 8.25 -2.22 -15.30
C SER A 74 9.03 -0.92 -15.13
N ASP A 75 8.42 0.13 -14.57
CA ASP A 75 9.07 1.43 -14.36
C ASP A 75 10.01 1.41 -13.14
N SER A 76 10.49 2.57 -12.72
CA SER A 76 11.40 2.71 -11.57
C SER A 76 11.07 3.93 -10.71
N LEU A 77 11.26 3.78 -9.41
CA LEU A 77 11.17 4.87 -8.45
C LEU A 77 12.47 5.66 -8.45
N GLN A 78 12.45 6.83 -9.07
CA GLN A 78 13.61 7.74 -9.11
C GLN A 78 13.92 8.32 -7.71
N PRO A 79 15.16 8.77 -7.45
CA PRO A 79 15.52 9.42 -6.20
C PRO A 79 14.57 10.57 -5.84
N ASN A 80 14.23 10.69 -4.56
CA ASN A 80 13.27 11.65 -3.99
C ASN A 80 11.82 11.53 -4.47
N LYS A 81 11.49 10.54 -5.32
CA LYS A 81 10.12 10.33 -5.79
C LYS A 81 9.32 9.43 -4.86
N VAL A 82 8.01 9.63 -4.90
CA VAL A 82 7.02 8.92 -4.07
C VAL A 82 6.07 8.13 -4.97
N ILE A 83 5.90 6.84 -4.65
CA ILE A 83 4.83 6.02 -5.18
C ILE A 83 3.79 5.78 -4.08
N ARG A 84 2.53 6.02 -4.41
CA ARG A 84 1.38 5.67 -3.59
C ARG A 84 0.82 4.34 -4.06
N ILE A 85 0.64 3.40 -3.12
CA ILE A 85 0.03 2.11 -3.36
C ILE A 85 -1.33 2.11 -2.68
N GLN A 86 -2.40 2.20 -3.47
CA GLN A 86 -3.77 2.01 -3.02
C GLN A 86 -4.10 0.52 -2.85
N THR A 87 -4.92 0.16 -1.85
CA THR A 87 -5.34 -1.24 -1.65
C THR A 87 -6.38 -1.70 -2.67
N GLY A 88 -7.11 -0.75 -3.27
CA GLY A 88 -8.12 -1.00 -4.29
C GLY A 88 -7.58 -1.38 -5.68
N ASN A 89 -8.45 -1.27 -6.69
CA ASN A 89 -8.16 -1.63 -8.06
C ASN A 89 -7.92 -0.43 -8.97
N PHE A 90 -7.05 -0.60 -9.96
CA PHE A 90 -6.83 0.42 -11.01
C PHE A 90 -8.11 0.73 -11.80
N LYS A 91 -8.98 -0.28 -12.04
CA LYS A 91 -10.25 -0.10 -12.76
C LYS A 91 -11.15 0.96 -12.11
N ASP A 92 -11.01 1.12 -10.79
CA ASP A 92 -11.83 1.99 -9.96
C ASP A 92 -11.15 3.35 -9.70
N LYS A 93 -9.97 3.63 -10.27
CA LYS A 93 -9.18 4.85 -10.00
C LYS A 93 -9.94 6.17 -10.15
N HIS A 94 -11.01 6.17 -10.95
CA HIS A 94 -11.89 7.33 -11.15
C HIS A 94 -12.69 7.71 -9.90
N LEU A 95 -12.71 6.85 -8.87
CA LEU A 95 -13.36 7.07 -7.58
C LEU A 95 -12.40 7.59 -6.49
N ILE A 96 -11.11 7.81 -6.81
CA ILE A 96 -10.15 8.36 -5.84
C ILE A 96 -10.59 9.78 -5.44
N ASN A 97 -10.69 10.03 -4.14
CA ASN A 97 -10.90 11.38 -3.64
C ASN A 97 -9.69 12.25 -4.01
N PRO A 98 -9.87 13.47 -4.53
CA PRO A 98 -8.75 14.34 -4.91
C PRO A 98 -7.72 14.55 -3.80
N SER A 99 -8.15 14.58 -2.53
CA SER A 99 -7.24 14.68 -1.37
C SER A 99 -6.30 13.47 -1.21
N ASP A 100 -6.74 12.29 -1.67
CA ASP A 100 -5.99 11.03 -1.65
C ASP A 100 -5.12 10.84 -2.91
N ASP A 101 -5.07 11.84 -3.80
CA ASP A 101 -4.20 11.86 -4.99
C ASP A 101 -3.10 12.94 -4.91
N ILE A 102 -3.02 13.64 -3.79
CA ILE A 102 -2.03 14.70 -3.56
C ILE A 102 -0.77 14.12 -2.90
N GLY A 103 0.39 14.61 -3.34
CA GLY A 103 1.69 14.40 -2.67
C GLY A 103 2.46 13.15 -3.10
N ASN A 104 1.98 12.42 -4.11
CA ASN A 104 2.68 11.31 -4.75
C ASN A 104 3.06 11.67 -6.20
N ASP A 105 4.14 11.08 -6.70
CA ASP A 105 4.55 11.21 -8.11
C ASP A 105 3.94 10.09 -8.97
N TRP A 106 3.59 8.96 -8.34
CA TRP A 106 3.04 7.77 -8.99
C TRP A 106 1.90 7.17 -8.16
N ASN A 107 0.92 6.57 -8.84
CA ASN A 107 -0.12 5.75 -8.23
C ASN A 107 0.02 4.30 -8.71
N SER A 108 -0.19 3.37 -7.81
CA SER A 108 -0.21 1.94 -8.09
C SER A 108 -1.23 1.25 -7.19
N PHE A 109 -1.70 0.09 -7.62
CA PHE A 109 -2.89 -0.52 -7.06
C PHE A 109 -2.58 -1.96 -6.69
N ALA A 110 -2.98 -2.40 -5.50
CA ALA A 110 -2.87 -3.80 -5.10
C ALA A 110 -3.76 -4.71 -5.97
N ASN A 111 -4.80 -4.15 -6.61
CA ASN A 111 -5.77 -4.88 -7.43
C ASN A 111 -6.39 -6.06 -6.68
N LYS A 112 -6.73 -5.83 -5.41
CA LYS A 112 -7.46 -6.76 -4.54
C LYS A 112 -8.82 -6.16 -4.21
N ASP A 113 -9.88 -6.94 -4.38
CA ASP A 113 -11.26 -6.47 -4.11
C ASP A 113 -11.62 -6.49 -2.61
N ASN A 114 -10.78 -7.05 -1.74
CA ASN A 114 -11.09 -7.27 -0.33
C ASN A 114 -9.90 -7.08 0.64
N PHE A 115 -8.81 -6.45 0.18
CA PHE A 115 -7.65 -6.20 1.03
C PHE A 115 -7.81 -4.86 1.75
N VAL A 116 -8.01 -4.92 3.07
CA VAL A 116 -8.19 -3.75 3.93
C VAL A 116 -6.97 -3.58 4.82
N LEU A 117 -6.39 -2.39 4.80
CA LEU A 117 -5.45 -1.92 5.80
C LEU A 117 -6.22 -1.54 7.05
N ASN A 118 -5.74 -2.05 8.18
CA ASN A 118 -6.16 -1.84 9.56
C ASN A 118 -7.33 -2.71 9.95
N ASN A 119 -7.10 -4.02 9.79
CA ASN A 119 -7.98 -5.05 10.31
C ASN A 119 -8.00 -5.05 11.86
N ARG A 120 -8.82 -5.91 12.45
CA ARG A 120 -9.05 -6.02 13.91
C ARG A 120 -7.76 -5.97 14.77
N CYS A 121 -6.64 -6.45 14.26
CA CYS A 121 -5.39 -6.59 15.00
C CYS A 121 -4.36 -5.48 14.72
N GLY A 122 -4.72 -4.48 13.90
CA GLY A 122 -3.82 -3.48 13.34
C GLY A 122 -3.00 -4.01 12.16
N ASP A 123 -2.12 -3.17 11.60
CA ASP A 123 -1.18 -3.59 10.56
C ASP A 123 0.26 -3.29 10.94
N THR A 124 1.14 -4.14 10.44
CA THR A 124 2.56 -3.85 10.28
C THR A 124 2.89 -4.02 8.82
N ILE A 125 3.24 -2.92 8.14
CA ILE A 125 3.58 -2.91 6.71
C ILE A 125 5.10 -2.94 6.55
N THR A 126 5.57 -3.80 5.65
CA THR A 126 6.98 -3.93 5.31
C THR A 126 7.16 -3.65 3.82
N VAL A 127 8.19 -2.86 3.50
CA VAL A 127 8.69 -2.69 2.14
C VAL A 127 9.99 -3.48 1.99
N ALA A 128 10.10 -4.27 0.94
CA ALA A 128 11.32 -5.01 0.60
C ALA A 128 11.72 -4.70 -0.85
N TRP A 129 13.03 -4.61 -1.10
CA TRP A 129 13.61 -4.45 -2.44
C TRP A 129 14.94 -5.18 -2.54
N THR A 130 15.26 -5.65 -3.76
CA THR A 130 16.52 -6.31 -4.11
C THR A 130 17.19 -5.63 -5.29
#